data_AF-A0A938K6L9-F1
#
_entry.id   AF-A0A938K6L9-F1
#
_cell.length_a   1.000
_cell.length_b   1.000
_cell.length_c   1.000
_cell.angle_alpha   90.00
_cell.angle_beta   90.00
_cell.angle_gamma   90.00
#
_symmetry.space_group_name_H-M   'P 1'
#
loop_
_entity.id
_entity.type
_entity.pdbx_description
1 polymer ?
#
loop_
_entity_poly.entity_id
_entity_poly.type
_entity_poly.pdbx_seq_one_letter_code
_entity_poly.pdbx_strand_id
1 'polypeptide(L)'
;GELFRRFFGDFDFDGITLTPPTRTFEGRLDVDVAGRVVELIEVGPAHTNGDVIVHVPDAKVVYTGDILFINGTPIVWAGPLENWIAACDLIVALGADVVVPGHGPVTDNAGVAQVRDYLSFILTEASARQDAGMDAFDAARDIALGNFSGWGEFGRVCVNVDTVYRSRDPKHQSPDVVEQFRRMAALEAAH
;
A
#
# COMPACT_ATOMS: atom_id res chain seq x y z
N GLY A 1 -13.94 -16.65 -10.40
CA GLY A 1 -14.54 -15.88 -11.51
C GLY A 1 -13.49 -15.63 -12.58
N GLU A 2 -13.89 -15.14 -13.75
CA GLU A 2 -13.01 -14.94 -14.90
C GLU A 2 -11.83 -14.00 -14.59
N LEU A 3 -12.07 -12.93 -13.80
CA LEU A 3 -11.04 -12.01 -13.32
C LEU A 3 -9.94 -12.69 -12.48
N PHE A 4 -10.33 -13.55 -11.53
CA PHE A 4 -9.37 -14.30 -10.70
C PHE A 4 -8.50 -15.24 -11.56
N ARG A 5 -9.08 -15.89 -12.58
CA ARG A 5 -8.28 -16.73 -13.51
C ARG A 5 -7.36 -15.89 -14.38
N ARG A 6 -7.76 -14.68 -14.78
CA ARG A 6 -6.90 -13.79 -15.54
C ARG A 6 -5.71 -13.27 -14.72
N PHE A 7 -5.92 -12.97 -13.43
CA PHE A 7 -4.82 -12.52 -12.57
C PHE A 7 -3.98 -13.67 -12.03
N PHE A 8 -4.57 -14.83 -11.73
CA PHE A 8 -3.89 -15.89 -10.98
C PHE A 8 -3.92 -17.27 -11.63
N GLY A 9 -4.70 -17.47 -12.69
CA GLY A 9 -4.87 -18.77 -13.34
C GLY A 9 -3.72 -19.18 -14.25
N ASP A 10 -2.88 -18.23 -14.65
CA ASP A 10 -1.69 -18.49 -15.48
C ASP A 10 -0.43 -18.78 -14.65
N PHE A 11 -0.50 -18.62 -13.32
CA PHE A 11 0.62 -18.95 -12.44
C PHE A 11 0.56 -20.42 -12.02
N ASP A 12 1.48 -21.21 -12.54
CA ASP A 12 1.78 -22.54 -12.02
C ASP A 12 2.73 -22.41 -10.83
N PHE A 13 2.25 -22.79 -9.65
CA PHE A 13 3.04 -22.78 -8.42
C PHE A 13 3.64 -24.17 -8.10
N ASP A 14 3.42 -25.17 -8.96
CA ASP A 14 4.02 -26.49 -8.78
C ASP A 14 5.56 -26.40 -8.80
N GLY A 15 6.20 -27.06 -7.84
CA GLY A 15 7.66 -27.05 -7.69
C GLY A 15 8.23 -25.84 -6.94
N ILE A 16 7.41 -24.86 -6.54
CA ILE A 16 7.87 -23.75 -5.68
C ILE A 16 8.01 -24.25 -4.24
N THR A 17 9.24 -24.23 -3.73
CA THR A 17 9.50 -24.47 -2.30
C THR A 17 9.44 -23.16 -1.54
N LEU A 18 8.41 -23.01 -0.70
CA LEU A 18 8.32 -21.88 0.22
C LEU A 18 9.54 -21.90 1.15
N THR A 19 10.32 -20.82 1.13
CA THR A 19 11.52 -20.67 1.94
C THR A 19 11.27 -19.58 3.00
N PRO A 20 10.90 -19.95 4.23
CA PRO A 20 10.63 -18.97 5.28
C PRO A 20 11.91 -18.24 5.72
N PRO A 21 11.78 -17.06 6.35
CA PRO A 21 12.94 -16.35 6.89
C PRO A 21 13.64 -17.19 7.96
N THR A 22 14.97 -17.18 7.96
CA THR A 22 15.80 -17.83 8.99
C THR A 22 16.09 -16.93 10.19
N ARG A 23 15.82 -15.64 10.06
CA ARG A 23 15.95 -14.61 11.09
C ARG A 23 14.79 -13.63 10.96
N THR A 24 14.19 -13.31 12.10
CA THR A 24 13.16 -12.27 12.23
C THR A 24 13.68 -11.13 13.11
N PHE A 25 12.98 -10.01 13.11
CA PHE A 25 13.29 -8.84 13.92
C PHE A 25 12.00 -8.08 14.25
N GLU A 26 12.09 -7.17 15.23
CA GLU A 26 11.03 -6.23 15.59
C GLU A 26 11.64 -4.81 15.57
N GLY A 27 10.90 -3.84 15.05
CA GLY A 27 11.32 -2.44 14.99
C GLY A 27 12.45 -2.19 13.99
N ARG A 28 13.71 -2.33 14.42
CA ARG A 28 14.89 -2.04 13.58
C ARG A 28 15.96 -3.11 13.70
N LEU A 29 16.63 -3.38 12.59
CA LEU A 29 17.75 -4.29 12.54
C LEU A 29 18.81 -3.81 11.55
N ASP A 30 20.03 -3.64 12.05
CA ASP A 30 21.20 -3.40 11.20
C ASP A 30 21.82 -4.73 10.76
N VAL A 31 22.13 -4.83 9.47
CA VAL A 31 22.79 -5.98 8.86
C VAL A 31 24.04 -5.50 8.14
N ASP A 32 25.17 -6.15 8.41
CA ASP A 32 26.37 -5.98 7.61
C ASP A 32 26.25 -6.83 6.34
N VAL A 33 26.31 -6.18 5.19
CA VAL A 33 26.35 -6.81 3.87
C VAL A 33 27.68 -6.47 3.22
N ALA A 34 28.67 -7.34 3.43
CA ALA A 34 30.02 -7.20 2.89
C ALA A 34 30.70 -5.86 3.26
N GLY A 35 30.57 -5.46 4.53
CA GLY A 35 31.14 -4.23 5.06
C GLY A 35 30.27 -2.98 4.87
N ARG A 36 29.05 -3.12 4.33
CA ARG A 36 28.06 -2.05 4.21
C ARG A 36 26.94 -2.27 5.20
N VAL A 37 26.64 -1.25 6.00
CA VAL A 37 25.49 -1.26 6.91
C VAL A 37 24.21 -1.09 6.11
N VAL A 38 23.28 -2.01 6.33
CA VAL A 38 21.93 -2.00 5.77
C VAL A 38 20.95 -2.01 6.93
N GLU A 39 20.10 -1.00 7.01
CA GLU A 39 19.12 -0.82 8.07
C GLU A 39 17.76 -1.36 7.60
N LEU A 40 17.26 -2.42 8.24
CA LEU A 40 15.91 -2.91 8.06
C LEU A 40 15.02 -2.21 9.09
N ILE A 41 13.92 -1.63 8.61
CA ILE A 41 13.00 -0.86 9.45
C ILE A 41 11.59 -1.39 9.21
N GLU A 42 10.99 -1.94 10.26
CA GLU A 42 9.60 -2.34 10.28
C GLU A 42 8.71 -1.09 10.28
N VAL A 43 7.77 -1.05 9.34
CA VAL A 43 6.81 0.06 9.17
C VAL A 43 5.36 -0.43 9.08
N GLY A 44 5.15 -1.73 9.18
CA GLY A 44 3.84 -2.36 9.19
C GLY A 44 3.11 -2.21 10.53
N PRO A 45 1.81 -2.56 10.57
CA PRO A 45 1.01 -2.98 9.41
C PRO A 45 0.64 -1.80 8.50
N ALA A 46 0.72 -2.00 7.18
CA ALA A 46 0.34 -1.03 6.16
C ALA A 46 -0.20 -1.76 4.89
N HIS A 47 0.67 -2.11 3.94
CA HIS A 47 0.28 -2.94 2.80
C HIS A 47 -0.01 -4.37 3.28
N THR A 48 0.86 -4.92 4.12
CA THR A 48 0.72 -6.23 4.78
C THR A 48 0.84 -6.09 6.29
N ASN A 49 0.82 -7.20 7.03
CA ASN A 49 1.07 -7.17 8.48
C ASN A 49 2.54 -6.96 8.84
N GLY A 50 3.47 -7.19 7.92
CA GLY A 50 4.92 -7.24 8.19
C GLY A 50 5.72 -6.45 7.16
N ASP A 51 5.32 -5.20 6.91
CA ASP A 51 6.00 -4.34 5.94
C ASP A 51 7.34 -3.84 6.48
N VAL A 52 8.36 -3.92 5.63
CA VAL A 52 9.74 -3.55 5.95
C VAL A 52 10.30 -2.68 4.84
N ILE A 53 10.95 -1.59 5.21
CA ILE A 53 11.81 -0.82 4.30
C ILE A 53 13.28 -1.11 4.60
N VAL A 54 14.13 -0.96 3.59
CA VAL A 54 15.56 -1.20 3.67
C VAL A 54 16.31 0.07 3.30
N HIS A 55 17.00 0.66 4.26
CA HIS A 55 17.79 1.88 4.07
C HIS A 55 19.29 1.57 4.02
N VAL A 56 19.98 2.20 3.07
CA VAL A 56 21.41 2.08 2.86
C VAL A 56 22.02 3.49 3.02
N PRO A 57 22.42 3.89 4.24
CA PRO A 57 22.73 5.29 4.55
C PRO A 57 23.90 5.86 3.75
N ASP A 58 24.98 5.08 3.55
CA ASP A 58 26.18 5.55 2.83
C ASP A 58 25.90 5.79 1.34
N ALA A 59 24.95 5.05 0.77
CA ALA A 59 24.48 5.22 -0.59
C ALA A 59 23.30 6.21 -0.71
N LYS A 60 22.70 6.60 0.42
CA LYS A 60 21.45 7.38 0.50
C LYS A 60 20.33 6.80 -0.36
N VAL A 61 20.17 5.48 -0.30
CA VAL A 61 19.13 4.74 -1.03
C VAL A 61 18.19 4.09 -0.03
N VAL A 62 16.89 4.14 -0.31
CA VAL A 62 15.89 3.37 0.43
C VAL A 62 15.05 2.53 -0.52
N TYR A 63 14.92 1.24 -0.21
CA TYR A 63 14.01 0.30 -0.87
C TYR A 63 12.77 0.18 -0.01
N THR A 64 11.60 0.47 -0.57
CA THR A 64 10.39 0.62 0.24
C THR A 64 9.45 -0.58 0.16
N GLY A 65 9.73 -1.52 -0.76
CA GLY A 65 8.74 -2.52 -1.14
C GLY A 65 7.41 -1.86 -1.49
N ASP A 66 6.33 -2.57 -1.21
CA ASP A 66 4.97 -2.11 -1.51
C ASP A 66 4.46 -1.02 -0.55
N ILE A 67 5.34 -0.33 0.17
CA ILE A 67 5.02 0.98 0.76
C ILE A 67 5.00 2.08 -0.31
N LEU A 68 5.58 1.87 -1.50
CA LEU A 68 5.41 2.81 -2.61
C LEU A 68 4.98 2.12 -3.90
N PHE A 69 3.93 2.72 -4.47
CA PHE A 69 3.43 2.48 -5.81
C PHE A 69 3.55 3.79 -6.58
N ILE A 70 4.45 3.84 -7.56
CA ILE A 70 4.65 5.04 -8.39
C ILE A 70 3.87 4.89 -9.69
N ASN A 71 3.08 5.92 -10.02
CA ASN A 71 2.15 5.97 -11.16
C ASN A 71 0.93 5.02 -11.09
N GLY A 72 0.65 4.44 -9.93
CA GLY A 72 -0.51 3.56 -9.74
C GLY A 72 -1.09 3.71 -8.34
N THR A 73 -2.38 3.41 -8.19
CA THR A 73 -3.08 3.49 -6.90
C THR A 73 -2.53 2.43 -5.93
N PRO A 74 -2.04 2.80 -4.74
CA PRO A 74 -1.64 1.83 -3.72
C PRO A 74 -2.84 1.08 -3.18
N ILE A 75 -2.62 -0.12 -2.65
CA ILE A 75 -3.68 -0.96 -2.08
C ILE A 75 -3.37 -1.31 -0.62
N VAL A 76 -4.24 -0.87 0.29
CA VAL A 76 -4.04 -1.01 1.74
C VAL A 76 -4.76 -2.25 2.26
N TRP A 77 -4.13 -3.43 2.20
CA TRP A 77 -4.78 -4.65 2.67
C TRP A 77 -4.81 -4.79 4.19
N ALA A 78 -3.74 -4.42 4.88
CA ALA A 78 -3.69 -4.49 6.35
C ALA A 78 -4.20 -3.19 6.97
N GLY A 79 -3.56 -2.07 6.62
CA GLY A 79 -3.81 -0.77 7.22
C GLY A 79 -3.42 -0.70 8.70
N PRO A 80 -3.79 0.38 9.40
CA PRO A 80 -4.57 1.53 8.92
C PRO A 80 -3.78 2.42 7.94
N LEU A 81 -4.45 3.35 7.25
CA LEU A 81 -3.80 4.26 6.29
C LEU A 81 -2.78 5.18 6.99
N GLU A 82 -3.06 5.52 8.25
CA GLU A 82 -2.24 6.37 9.11
C GLU A 82 -0.83 5.80 9.31
N ASN A 83 -0.70 4.48 9.45
CA ASN A 83 0.61 3.83 9.56
C ASN A 83 1.42 3.99 8.28
N TRP A 84 0.76 3.84 7.13
CA TRP A 84 1.40 4.01 5.83
C TRP A 84 1.82 5.48 5.61
N ILE A 85 0.97 6.44 5.99
CA ILE A 85 1.32 7.87 5.98
C ILE A 85 2.58 8.13 6.83
N ALA A 86 2.64 7.57 8.04
CA ALA A 86 3.82 7.67 8.90
C ALA A 86 5.07 7.00 8.30
N ALA A 87 4.90 5.88 7.57
CA ALA A 87 5.97 5.24 6.82
C ALA A 87 6.53 6.14 5.71
N CYS A 88 5.65 6.85 4.98
CA CYS A 88 6.07 7.85 3.99
C CYS A 88 6.85 9.00 4.64
N ASP A 89 6.39 9.53 5.78
CA ASP A 89 7.11 10.59 6.49
C ASP A 89 8.47 10.11 7.01
N LEU A 90 8.55 8.87 7.48
CA LEU A 90 9.81 8.25 7.87
C LEU A 90 10.78 8.15 6.69
N ILE A 91 10.32 7.69 5.52
CA ILE A 91 11.14 7.58 4.31
C ILE A 91 11.78 8.94 3.96
N VAL A 92 11.00 10.03 4.01
CA VAL A 92 11.52 11.38 3.78
C VAL A 92 12.55 11.78 4.85
N ALA A 93 12.29 11.44 6.12
CA ALA A 93 13.17 11.77 7.23
C ALA A 93 14.51 11.02 7.22
N LEU A 94 14.61 9.88 6.51
CA LEU A 94 15.88 9.15 6.34
C LEU A 94 16.90 9.95 5.50
N GLY A 95 16.46 10.93 4.71
CA GLY A 95 17.36 11.75 3.89
C GLY A 95 17.96 11.00 2.70
N ALA A 96 17.22 10.00 2.17
CA ALA A 96 17.61 9.30 0.95
C ALA A 96 17.47 10.21 -0.28
N ASP A 97 18.45 10.12 -1.19
CA ASP A 97 18.44 10.81 -2.48
C ASP A 97 17.71 9.96 -3.54
N VAL A 98 17.71 8.63 -3.38
CA VAL A 98 17.08 7.66 -4.30
C VAL A 98 16.12 6.75 -3.54
N VAL A 99 14.91 6.63 -4.07
CA VAL A 99 13.84 5.79 -3.51
C VAL A 99 13.46 4.72 -4.53
N VAL A 100 13.61 3.45 -4.15
CA VAL A 100 13.28 2.29 -4.98
C VAL A 100 11.94 1.70 -4.51
N PRO A 101 10.85 1.90 -5.27
CA PRO A 101 9.53 1.38 -4.88
C PRO A 101 9.38 -0.11 -5.17
N GLY A 102 8.33 -0.73 -4.61
CA GLY A 102 7.90 -2.08 -5.01
C GLY A 102 7.25 -2.09 -6.39
N HIS A 103 6.57 -1.00 -6.76
CA HIS A 103 5.94 -0.82 -8.07
C HIS A 103 6.25 0.54 -8.70
N GLY A 104 6.45 0.54 -10.01
CA GLY A 104 6.70 1.74 -10.81
C GLY A 104 8.19 2.09 -10.93
N PRO A 105 8.51 3.23 -11.55
CA PRO A 105 9.89 3.67 -11.73
C PRO A 105 10.55 4.10 -10.41
N VAL A 106 11.88 3.99 -10.35
CA VAL A 106 12.70 4.60 -9.29
C VAL A 106 12.38 6.10 -9.20
N THR A 107 12.31 6.62 -7.98
CA THR A 107 11.85 7.97 -7.67
C THR A 107 12.70 8.63 -6.57
N ASP A 108 12.21 9.74 -6.05
CA ASP A 108 12.78 10.52 -4.96
C ASP A 108 11.68 10.89 -3.94
N ASN A 109 11.97 11.84 -3.05
CA ASN A 109 11.03 12.33 -2.03
C ASN A 109 9.74 12.92 -2.61
N ALA A 110 9.71 13.36 -3.87
CA ALA A 110 8.49 13.83 -4.51
C ALA A 110 7.51 12.68 -4.78
N GLY A 111 8.01 11.51 -5.18
CA GLY A 111 7.19 10.30 -5.33
C GLY A 111 6.61 9.83 -3.99
N VAL A 112 7.41 9.90 -2.92
CA VAL A 112 6.96 9.60 -1.56
C VAL A 112 5.83 10.53 -1.13
N ALA A 113 5.98 11.83 -1.36
CA ALA A 113 4.97 12.83 -1.03
C ALA A 113 3.66 12.59 -1.78
N GLN A 114 3.72 12.24 -3.08
CA GLN A 114 2.51 11.94 -3.86
C GLN A 114 1.70 10.77 -3.27
N VAL A 115 2.36 9.68 -2.87
CA VAL A 115 1.69 8.54 -2.24
C VAL A 115 1.10 8.91 -0.88
N ARG A 116 1.86 9.65 -0.05
CA ARG A 116 1.37 10.14 1.24
C ARG A 116 0.14 11.03 1.11
N ASP A 117 0.17 11.94 0.15
CA ASP A 117 -0.90 12.91 -0.09
C ASP A 117 -2.17 12.20 -0.61
N TYR A 118 -2.02 11.18 -1.45
CA TYR A 118 -3.13 10.30 -1.85
C TYR A 118 -3.77 9.58 -0.65
N LEU A 119 -2.96 8.96 0.21
CA LEU A 119 -3.45 8.24 1.38
C LEU A 119 -4.20 9.18 2.35
N SER A 120 -3.66 10.38 2.55
CA SER A 120 -4.27 11.42 3.38
C SER A 120 -5.59 11.94 2.79
N PHE A 121 -5.65 12.07 1.47
CA PHE A 121 -6.88 12.40 0.74
C PHE A 121 -7.95 11.33 0.94
N ILE A 122 -7.63 10.05 0.72
CA ILE A 122 -8.60 8.95 0.92
C ILE A 122 -9.05 8.87 2.37
N LEU A 123 -8.14 8.99 3.34
CA LEU A 123 -8.48 8.99 4.76
C LEU A 123 -9.52 10.08 5.07
N THR A 124 -9.33 11.29 4.54
CA THR A 124 -10.23 12.42 4.73
C THR A 124 -11.59 12.17 4.07
N GLU A 125 -11.58 11.83 2.79
CA GLU A 125 -12.79 11.68 1.99
C GLU A 125 -13.65 10.49 2.43
N ALA A 126 -13.03 9.35 2.76
CA ALA A 126 -13.73 8.17 3.25
C ALA A 126 -14.31 8.42 4.65
N SER A 127 -13.57 9.08 5.54
CA SER A 127 -14.05 9.40 6.89
C SER A 127 -15.29 10.28 6.84
N ALA A 128 -15.29 11.33 6.01
CA ALA A 128 -16.42 12.22 5.85
C ALA A 128 -17.70 11.49 5.38
N ARG A 129 -17.56 10.53 4.47
CA ARG A 129 -18.67 9.73 3.94
C ARG A 129 -19.20 8.72 4.95
N GLN A 130 -18.30 8.11 5.72
CA GLN A 130 -18.70 7.24 6.82
C GLN A 130 -19.45 8.02 7.90
N ASP A 131 -19.01 9.24 8.22
CA ASP A 131 -19.69 10.11 9.19
C ASP A 131 -21.08 10.54 8.70
N ALA A 132 -21.27 10.63 7.38
CA ALA A 132 -22.56 10.83 6.74
C ALA A 132 -23.43 9.55 6.63
N GLY A 133 -22.93 8.40 7.11
CA GLY A 133 -23.65 7.12 7.09
C GLY A 133 -23.68 6.43 5.73
N MET A 134 -22.81 6.80 4.79
CA MET A 134 -22.70 6.17 3.47
C MET A 134 -22.00 4.81 3.56
N ASP A 135 -22.47 3.80 2.81
CA ASP A 135 -21.79 2.51 2.68
C ASP A 135 -20.38 2.66 2.09
N ALA A 136 -19.44 1.79 2.46
CA ALA A 136 -18.05 1.88 2.03
C ALA A 136 -17.87 1.77 0.50
N PHE A 137 -18.66 0.92 -0.18
CA PHE A 137 -18.55 0.80 -1.63
C PHE A 137 -19.23 1.95 -2.36
N ASP A 138 -20.32 2.47 -1.80
CA ASP A 138 -20.94 3.71 -2.28
C ASP A 138 -19.98 4.88 -2.14
N ALA A 139 -19.28 4.98 -1.01
CA ALA A 139 -18.26 5.99 -0.78
C ALA A 139 -17.10 5.88 -1.78
N ALA A 140 -16.60 4.68 -2.04
CA ALA A 140 -15.57 4.46 -3.05
C ALA A 140 -15.99 4.89 -4.47
N ARG A 141 -17.28 4.79 -4.80
CA ARG A 141 -17.84 5.28 -6.08
C ARG A 141 -18.06 6.79 -6.11
N ASP A 142 -18.39 7.38 -4.96
CA ASP A 142 -18.71 8.79 -4.83
C ASP A 142 -17.46 9.70 -4.79
N ILE A 143 -16.33 9.20 -4.31
CA ILE A 143 -15.10 9.98 -4.18
C ILE A 143 -14.60 10.44 -5.56
N ALA A 144 -14.56 11.76 -5.75
CA ALA A 144 -13.94 12.38 -6.91
C ALA A 144 -12.43 12.53 -6.71
N LEU A 145 -11.63 11.68 -7.38
CA LEU A 145 -10.19 11.59 -7.16
C LEU A 145 -9.35 12.83 -7.51
N GLY A 146 -9.91 13.80 -8.22
CA GLY A 146 -9.23 15.06 -8.56
C GLY A 146 -7.85 14.81 -9.17
N ASN A 147 -6.79 15.32 -8.52
CA ASN A 147 -5.41 15.19 -8.99
C ASN A 147 -4.92 13.74 -9.16
N PHE A 148 -5.60 12.76 -8.54
CA PHE A 148 -5.25 11.35 -8.62
C PHE A 148 -6.03 10.60 -9.71
N SER A 149 -6.91 11.26 -10.47
CA SER A 149 -7.74 10.61 -11.49
C SER A 149 -6.93 10.04 -12.68
N GLY A 150 -5.67 10.44 -12.83
CA GLY A 150 -4.78 9.93 -13.87
C GLY A 150 -3.97 8.69 -13.46
N TRP A 151 -4.14 8.19 -12.23
CA TRP A 151 -3.41 7.04 -11.75
C TRP A 151 -4.02 5.72 -12.26
N GLY A 152 -3.16 4.74 -12.52
CA GLY A 152 -3.59 3.40 -12.89
C GLY A 152 -4.21 2.64 -11.71
N GLU A 153 -4.88 1.54 -12.02
CA GLU A 153 -5.47 0.62 -11.04
C GLU A 153 -6.43 1.30 -10.04
N PHE A 154 -7.22 2.25 -10.54
CA PHE A 154 -8.21 3.04 -9.80
C PHE A 154 -9.10 2.19 -8.87
N GLY A 155 -9.51 1.00 -9.31
CA GLY A 155 -10.42 0.14 -8.58
C GLY A 155 -9.94 -0.22 -7.19
N ARG A 156 -8.63 -0.14 -6.91
CA ARG A 156 -8.04 -0.34 -5.58
C ARG A 156 -8.56 0.65 -4.52
N VAL A 157 -9.14 1.78 -4.94
CA VAL A 157 -9.78 2.75 -4.03
C VAL A 157 -10.83 2.08 -3.14
N CYS A 158 -11.55 1.05 -3.61
CA CYS A 158 -12.56 0.37 -2.78
C CYS A 158 -11.96 -0.32 -1.56
N VAL A 159 -10.76 -0.89 -1.68
CA VAL A 159 -10.06 -1.50 -0.54
C VAL A 159 -9.52 -0.44 0.41
N ASN A 160 -9.02 0.68 -0.14
CA ASN A 160 -8.50 1.77 0.69
C ASN A 160 -9.62 2.42 1.52
N VAL A 161 -10.79 2.66 0.91
CA VAL A 161 -11.97 3.18 1.60
C VAL A 161 -12.49 2.18 2.63
N ASP A 162 -12.64 0.89 2.27
CA ASP A 162 -13.06 -0.14 3.24
C ASP A 162 -12.11 -0.24 4.43
N THR A 163 -10.80 -0.03 4.19
CA THR A 163 -9.80 0.00 5.25
C THR A 163 -10.03 1.14 6.23
N VAL A 164 -10.31 2.35 5.75
CA VAL A 164 -10.70 3.48 6.62
C VAL A 164 -11.92 3.10 7.46
N TYR A 165 -12.94 2.49 6.84
CA TYR A 165 -14.17 2.12 7.51
C TYR A 165 -13.93 1.11 8.64
N ARG A 166 -13.19 0.02 8.38
CA ARG A 166 -12.90 -1.00 9.41
C ARG A 166 -11.97 -0.49 10.50
N SER A 167 -11.05 0.43 10.19
CA SER A 167 -10.14 1.01 11.17
C SER A 167 -10.87 1.96 12.14
N ARG A 168 -11.95 2.60 11.69
CA ARG A 168 -12.75 3.54 12.49
C ARG A 168 -13.92 2.89 13.24
N ASP A 169 -14.52 1.84 12.68
CA ASP A 169 -15.64 1.12 13.30
C ASP A 169 -15.34 -0.39 13.40
N PRO A 170 -15.10 -0.92 14.62
CA PRO A 170 -14.85 -2.35 14.81
C PRO A 170 -16.07 -3.24 14.49
N LYS A 171 -17.26 -2.67 14.30
CA LYS A 171 -18.45 -3.41 13.87
C LYS A 171 -18.57 -3.52 12.36
N HIS A 172 -17.86 -2.68 11.60
CA HIS A 172 -17.85 -2.74 10.14
C HIS A 172 -17.41 -4.12 9.67
N GLN A 173 -18.13 -4.68 8.71
CA GLN A 173 -17.83 -5.98 8.15
C GLN A 173 -17.22 -5.80 6.76
N SER A 174 -15.90 -5.97 6.67
CA SER A 174 -15.21 -5.94 5.39
C SER A 174 -15.65 -7.10 4.50
N PRO A 175 -15.84 -6.88 3.20
CA PRO A 175 -16.01 -7.96 2.23
C PRO A 175 -14.80 -8.89 2.23
N ASP A 176 -15.02 -10.16 1.86
CA ASP A 176 -13.93 -11.08 1.61
C ASP A 176 -13.06 -10.64 0.41
N VAL A 177 -11.88 -11.24 0.29
CA VAL A 177 -10.92 -10.88 -0.76
C VAL A 177 -11.47 -11.08 -2.18
N VAL A 178 -12.33 -12.08 -2.39
CA VAL A 178 -12.92 -12.36 -3.71
C VAL A 178 -13.88 -11.24 -4.08
N GLU A 179 -14.69 -10.80 -3.13
CA GLU A 179 -15.61 -9.69 -3.31
C GLU A 179 -14.88 -8.36 -3.48
N GLN A 180 -13.80 -8.12 -2.74
CA GLN A 180 -12.94 -6.95 -2.95
C GLN A 180 -12.42 -6.90 -4.39
N PHE A 181 -11.93 -8.01 -4.94
CA PHE A 181 -11.51 -8.06 -6.34
C PHE A 181 -12.67 -7.81 -7.33
N ARG A 182 -13.88 -8.30 -7.05
CA ARG A 182 -15.06 -7.98 -7.89
C ARG A 182 -15.37 -6.49 -7.87
N ARG A 183 -15.32 -5.86 -6.69
CA ARG A 183 -15.54 -4.42 -6.50
C ARG A 183 -14.51 -3.58 -7.24
N MET A 184 -13.23 -3.95 -7.17
CA MET A 184 -12.18 -3.30 -7.97
C MET A 184 -12.52 -3.36 -9.45
N ALA A 185 -12.80 -4.55 -9.99
CA ALA A 185 -13.11 -4.69 -11.42
C ALA A 185 -14.37 -3.92 -11.85
N ALA A 186 -15.37 -3.83 -10.96
CA ALA A 186 -16.57 -3.03 -11.23
C ALA A 186 -16.26 -1.52 -11.32
N LEU A 187 -15.34 -1.03 -10.49
CA LEU A 187 -14.87 0.36 -10.55
C LEU A 187 -14.01 0.63 -11.78
N GLU A 188 -13.09 -0.26 -12.12
CA GLU A 188 -12.25 -0.15 -13.33
C GLU A 188 -13.10 -0.11 -14.61
N ALA A 189 -14.18 -0.89 -14.67
CA ALA A 189 -15.05 -0.92 -15.85
C ALA A 189 -15.92 0.34 -16.01
N ALA A 190 -16.03 1.17 -14.97
CA ALA A 190 -16.84 2.38 -14.95
C ALA A 190 -16.02 3.67 -15.24
N HIS A 191 -14.70 3.56 -15.28
CA HIS A 191 -13.74 4.65 -15.50
C HIS A 191 -13.16 4.60 -16.92
#